data_AF-A0A955K901-F1
#
_entry.id   AF-A0A955K901-F1
#
_cell.length_a   1.000
_cell.length_b   1.000
_cell.length_c   1.000
_cell.angle_alpha   90.00
_cell.angle_beta   90.00
_cell.angle_gamma   90.00
#
_symmetry.space_group_name_H-M   'P 1'
#
loop_
_entity.id
_entity.type
_entity.pdbx_description
1 polymer ?
#
loop_
_entity_poly.entity_id
_entity_poly.type
_entity_poly.pdbx_seq_one_letter_code
_entity_poly.pdbx_strand_id
1 'polypeptide(L)'
;EMERRYDVLQSQAVRDIDSYHSTIVAPLYKDLSPEDIEDTSGELPEKMPYIVVIIDELSDIMSAYPRELESAIVRLAQMSRAVGIHLILATQRPSVNVITGLIKANVPTRLAMKVASQIDSRTILDTSGAEKLLGYGDMLYKGEGSNEPVRVQSPYVSEEEVKRVVAYIQKHYKFELDDTISLPDEHLQEGAGGITLADGEDEDPLVEEARMVVLESKKASTSYLQRRLSIGYSRAARIIDILEEQGIVGPANGSKPREVYASENPEHITPPYDGDMNKGDSDEE
;
A
#
# COMPACT_ATOMS: atom_id res chain seq x y z
N GLU A 1 -0.78 -0.59 -1.90
CA GLU A 1 0.38 0.35 -1.84
C GLU A 1 1.59 -0.12 -2.63
N MET A 2 2.24 -1.25 -2.31
CA MET A 2 3.47 -1.70 -3.00
C MET A 2 3.32 -1.74 -4.54
N GLU A 3 2.22 -2.29 -5.05
CA GLU A 3 1.90 -2.33 -6.51
C GLU A 3 1.72 -0.92 -7.08
N ARG A 4 0.86 -0.09 -6.47
CA ARG A 4 0.65 1.32 -6.83
C ARG A 4 1.97 2.07 -6.99
N ARG A 5 2.93 1.87 -6.08
CA ARG A 5 4.26 2.48 -6.18
C ARG A 5 5.05 1.96 -7.38
N TYR A 6 5.01 0.65 -7.65
CA TYR A 6 5.61 0.07 -8.85
C TYR A 6 5.01 0.66 -10.13
N ASP A 7 3.68 0.80 -10.21
CA ASP A 7 3.00 1.40 -11.36
C ASP A 7 3.42 2.85 -11.58
N VAL A 8 3.54 3.64 -10.49
CA VAL A 8 4.07 5.01 -10.52
C VAL A 8 5.52 5.03 -11.01
N LEU A 9 6.42 4.22 -10.44
CA LEU A 9 7.83 4.16 -10.86
C LEU A 9 7.96 3.77 -12.35
N GLN A 10 7.17 2.77 -12.80
CA GLN A 10 7.14 2.33 -14.20
C GLN A 10 6.61 3.42 -15.13
N SER A 11 5.53 4.12 -14.76
CA SER A 11 4.96 5.22 -15.56
C SER A 11 5.94 6.38 -15.77
N GLN A 12 6.85 6.60 -14.81
CA GLN A 12 7.89 7.64 -14.85
C GLN A 12 9.25 7.12 -15.32
N ALA A 13 9.33 5.85 -15.75
CA ALA A 13 10.57 5.18 -16.21
C ALA A 13 11.76 5.24 -15.23
N VAL A 14 11.48 5.30 -13.91
CA VAL A 14 12.48 5.32 -12.84
C VAL A 14 12.59 3.95 -12.16
N ARG A 15 13.75 3.65 -11.56
CA ARG A 15 14.07 2.31 -11.02
C ARG A 15 13.66 2.12 -9.56
N ASP A 16 13.71 3.19 -8.79
CA ASP A 16 13.54 3.19 -7.34
C ASP A 16 13.02 4.55 -6.84
N ILE A 17 12.59 4.55 -5.58
CA ILE A 17 12.05 5.72 -4.88
C ILE A 17 13.05 6.89 -4.77
N ASP A 18 14.34 6.60 -4.64
CA ASP A 18 15.41 7.60 -4.64
C ASP A 18 15.53 8.30 -6.00
N SER A 19 15.50 7.53 -7.08
CA SER A 19 15.47 8.04 -8.46
C SER A 19 14.20 8.85 -8.73
N TYR A 20 13.04 8.41 -8.24
CA TYR A 20 11.78 9.13 -8.33
C TYR A 20 11.85 10.49 -7.63
N HIS A 21 12.31 10.52 -6.37
CA HIS A 21 12.41 11.76 -5.63
C HIS A 21 13.41 12.74 -6.23
N SER A 22 14.58 12.25 -6.66
CA SER A 22 15.64 13.10 -7.22
C SER A 22 15.34 13.61 -8.62
N THR A 23 14.65 12.83 -9.45
CA THR A 23 14.45 13.12 -10.88
C THR A 23 13.08 13.72 -11.20
N ILE A 24 12.02 13.30 -10.49
CA ILE A 24 10.64 13.71 -10.79
C ILE A 24 10.17 14.75 -9.76
N VAL A 25 10.26 14.43 -8.46
CA VAL A 25 9.71 15.29 -7.40
C VAL A 25 10.58 16.53 -7.18
N ALA A 26 11.86 16.37 -6.85
CA ALA A 26 12.72 17.47 -6.43
C ALA A 26 12.79 18.64 -7.45
N PRO A 27 12.84 18.42 -8.77
CA PRO A 27 12.82 19.52 -9.75
C PRO A 27 11.48 20.28 -9.77
N LEU A 28 10.35 19.57 -9.68
CA LEU A 28 9.01 20.18 -9.77
C LEU A 28 8.61 20.95 -8.50
N TYR A 29 9.16 20.58 -7.34
CA TYR A 29 8.91 21.28 -6.07
C TYR A 29 9.97 22.35 -5.73
N LYS A 30 10.99 22.56 -6.57
CA LYS A 30 12.17 23.38 -6.22
C LYS A 30 11.86 24.87 -6.10
N ASP A 31 11.05 25.38 -7.02
CA ASP A 31 10.83 26.82 -7.22
C ASP A 31 9.39 27.25 -6.84
N LEU A 32 8.63 26.37 -6.17
CA LEU A 32 7.26 26.62 -5.71
C LEU A 32 7.24 27.08 -4.24
N SER A 33 6.43 28.09 -3.94
CA SER A 33 6.10 28.45 -2.56
C SER A 33 5.07 27.48 -1.97
N PRO A 34 4.84 27.47 -0.64
CA PRO A 34 3.78 26.67 -0.02
C PRO A 34 2.39 26.98 -0.58
N GLU A 35 2.14 28.23 -0.98
CA GLU A 35 0.87 28.70 -1.54
C GLU A 35 0.66 28.11 -2.96
N ASP A 36 1.70 28.12 -3.80
CA ASP A 36 1.63 27.53 -5.15
C ASP A 36 1.40 26.00 -5.12
N ILE A 37 1.85 25.31 -4.06
CA ILE A 37 1.69 23.86 -3.90
C ILE A 37 0.22 23.49 -3.61
N GLU A 38 -0.52 24.29 -2.86
CA GLU A 38 -1.95 24.03 -2.59
C GLU A 38 -2.77 24.21 -3.88
N ASP A 39 -2.57 25.31 -4.61
CA ASP A 39 -3.26 25.60 -5.88
C ASP A 39 -2.92 24.57 -6.99
N THR A 40 -1.67 24.10 -7.04
CA THR A 40 -1.18 23.15 -8.07
C THR A 40 -1.23 21.68 -7.62
N SER A 41 -1.81 21.38 -6.45
CA SER A 41 -1.82 20.05 -5.81
C SER A 41 -2.40 18.91 -6.65
N GLY A 42 -3.21 19.21 -7.66
CA GLY A 42 -3.76 18.24 -8.61
C GLY A 42 -2.84 17.86 -9.78
N GLU A 43 -1.80 18.66 -10.06
CA GLU A 43 -0.87 18.49 -11.19
C GLU A 43 0.54 18.06 -10.75
N LEU A 44 0.89 18.30 -9.48
CA LEU A 44 2.17 17.90 -8.90
C LEU A 44 2.24 16.38 -8.63
N PRO A 45 3.41 15.74 -8.83
CA PRO A 45 3.60 14.34 -8.45
C PRO A 45 3.53 14.16 -6.93
N GLU A 46 2.89 13.08 -6.50
CA GLU A 46 2.76 12.71 -5.10
C GLU A 46 4.13 12.41 -4.48
N LYS A 47 4.42 12.97 -3.30
CA LYS A 47 5.59 12.58 -2.51
C LYS A 47 5.34 11.22 -1.88
N MET A 48 6.04 10.18 -2.32
CA MET A 48 5.97 8.84 -1.72
C MET A 48 6.94 8.75 -0.53
N PRO A 49 6.53 8.87 0.74
CA PRO A 49 7.46 8.70 1.87
C PRO A 49 7.96 7.25 1.97
N TYR A 50 9.13 7.03 2.58
CA TYR A 50 9.50 5.67 3.01
C TYR A 50 8.50 5.17 4.05
N ILE A 51 8.08 3.91 3.92
CA ILE A 51 7.20 3.26 4.90
C ILE A 51 8.03 2.25 5.68
N VAL A 52 8.03 2.35 7.00
CA VAL A 52 8.68 1.37 7.88
C VAL A 52 7.59 0.63 8.65
N VAL A 53 7.41 -0.64 8.34
CA VAL A 53 6.47 -1.53 9.03
C VAL A 53 7.21 -2.22 10.17
N ILE A 54 6.75 -2.00 11.40
CA ILE A 54 7.39 -2.53 12.63
C ILE A 54 6.43 -3.53 13.28
N ILE A 55 6.91 -4.75 13.52
CA ILE A 55 6.21 -5.80 14.26
C ILE A 55 7.06 -6.10 15.50
N ASP A 56 6.60 -5.67 16.68
CA ASP A 56 7.34 -5.80 17.95
C ASP A 56 7.40 -7.25 18.47
N GLU A 57 6.33 -8.02 18.28
CA GLU A 57 6.26 -9.44 18.63
C GLU A 57 5.64 -10.27 17.50
N LEU A 58 6.50 -10.76 16.61
CA LEU A 58 6.12 -11.61 15.48
C LEU A 58 5.44 -12.92 15.92
N SER A 59 5.82 -13.48 17.08
CA SER A 59 5.33 -14.80 17.49
C SER A 59 3.84 -14.82 17.85
N ASP A 60 3.29 -13.69 18.31
CA ASP A 60 1.86 -13.61 18.64
C ASP A 60 1.01 -13.66 17.37
N ILE A 61 1.39 -12.94 16.31
CA ILE A 61 0.70 -12.99 15.01
C ILE A 61 0.91 -14.34 14.31
N MET A 62 2.13 -14.89 14.33
CA MET A 62 2.42 -16.23 13.80
C MET A 62 1.61 -17.34 14.48
N SER A 63 1.17 -17.15 15.73
CA SER A 63 0.34 -18.14 16.43
C SER A 63 -1.09 -18.24 15.90
N ALA A 64 -1.60 -17.17 15.29
CA ALA A 64 -2.95 -17.09 14.74
C ALA A 64 -3.00 -17.28 13.21
N TYR A 65 -2.07 -16.64 12.47
CA TYR A 65 -2.06 -16.58 11.01
C TYR A 65 -0.67 -16.88 10.41
N PRO A 66 -0.09 -18.07 10.65
CA PRO A 66 1.30 -18.36 10.30
C PRO A 66 1.58 -18.34 8.79
N ARG A 67 0.64 -18.77 7.95
CA ARG A 67 0.85 -18.90 6.49
C ARG A 67 0.71 -17.56 5.80
N GLU A 68 -0.30 -16.82 6.19
CA GLU A 68 -0.68 -15.51 5.69
C GLU A 68 0.43 -14.51 6.02
N LEU A 69 0.91 -14.51 7.26
CA LEU A 69 1.99 -13.64 7.70
C LEU A 69 3.35 -14.00 7.07
N GLU A 70 3.70 -15.28 7.00
CA GLU A 70 4.93 -15.72 6.32
C GLU A 70 4.91 -15.31 4.84
N SER A 71 3.79 -15.53 4.14
CA SER A 71 3.62 -15.12 2.74
C SER A 71 3.75 -13.61 2.57
N ALA A 72 3.10 -12.81 3.42
CA ALA A 72 3.17 -11.35 3.40
C ALA A 72 4.60 -10.84 3.65
N ILE A 73 5.31 -11.39 4.64
CA ILE A 73 6.70 -11.05 4.95
C ILE A 73 7.62 -11.37 3.78
N VAL A 74 7.50 -12.57 3.19
CA VAL A 74 8.30 -12.99 2.02
C VAL A 74 8.04 -12.06 0.83
N ARG A 75 6.77 -11.81 0.51
CA ARG A 75 6.36 -10.93 -0.60
C ARG A 75 6.92 -9.53 -0.45
N LEU A 76 6.75 -8.92 0.72
CA LEU A 76 7.30 -7.60 1.03
C LEU A 76 8.83 -7.65 0.96
N ALA A 77 9.51 -8.54 1.67
CA ALA A 77 10.97 -8.57 1.71
C ALA A 77 11.62 -8.74 0.31
N GLN A 78 10.96 -9.42 -0.62
CA GLN A 78 11.43 -9.57 -2.01
C GLN A 78 11.21 -8.32 -2.88
N MET A 79 10.08 -7.64 -2.74
CA MET A 79 9.62 -6.60 -3.70
C MET A 79 9.67 -5.17 -3.14
N SER A 80 9.78 -4.99 -1.82
CA SER A 80 9.59 -3.69 -1.15
C SER A 80 10.76 -2.70 -1.30
N ARG A 81 11.97 -3.21 -1.56
CA ARG A 81 13.21 -2.40 -1.55
C ARG A 81 13.20 -1.22 -2.52
N ALA A 82 12.78 -1.44 -3.77
CA ALA A 82 12.77 -0.39 -4.79
C ALA A 82 11.70 0.68 -4.53
N VAL A 83 10.57 0.29 -3.91
CA VAL A 83 9.44 1.18 -3.62
C VAL A 83 9.50 1.83 -2.24
N GLY A 84 10.64 1.72 -1.54
CA GLY A 84 10.88 2.37 -0.25
C GLY A 84 10.01 1.87 0.90
N ILE A 85 9.62 0.59 0.89
CA ILE A 85 8.91 -0.05 1.99
C ILE A 85 9.91 -0.97 2.71
N HIS A 86 9.96 -0.91 4.05
CA HIS A 86 10.94 -1.63 4.86
C HIS A 86 10.27 -2.33 6.04
N LEU A 87 10.79 -3.50 6.42
CA LEU A 87 10.29 -4.31 7.54
C LEU A 87 11.29 -4.33 8.69
N ILE A 88 10.78 -4.12 9.90
CA ILE A 88 11.47 -4.39 11.16
C ILE A 88 10.65 -5.46 11.90
N LEU A 89 11.22 -6.65 12.04
CA LEU A 89 10.59 -7.79 12.70
C LEU A 89 11.33 -8.10 14.00
N ALA A 90 10.63 -8.02 15.13
CA ALA A 90 11.12 -8.38 16.44
C ALA A 90 10.31 -9.54 17.04
N THR A 91 10.94 -10.27 17.97
CA THR A 91 10.30 -11.33 18.76
C THR A 91 11.17 -11.69 19.96
N GLN A 92 10.55 -11.98 21.09
CA GLN A 92 11.18 -12.54 22.28
C GLN A 92 11.23 -14.08 22.24
N ARG A 93 10.59 -14.72 21.25
CA ARG A 93 10.47 -16.18 21.12
C ARG A 93 11.18 -16.70 19.85
N PRO A 94 12.53 -16.72 19.80
CA PRO A 94 13.33 -17.14 18.64
C PRO A 94 13.29 -18.65 18.39
N SER A 95 12.12 -19.16 18.00
CA SER A 95 11.90 -20.56 17.61
C SER A 95 11.85 -20.72 16.09
N VAL A 96 12.14 -21.93 15.59
CA VAL A 96 12.10 -22.25 14.16
C VAL A 96 10.71 -22.08 13.54
N ASN A 97 9.64 -22.15 14.36
CA ASN A 97 8.25 -21.95 13.94
C ASN A 97 7.89 -20.45 13.76
N VAL A 98 8.68 -19.54 14.36
CA VAL A 98 8.49 -18.08 14.25
C VAL A 98 9.49 -17.49 13.26
N ILE A 99 10.76 -17.90 13.34
CA ILE A 99 11.84 -17.46 12.46
C ILE A 99 12.13 -18.61 11.48
N THR A 100 11.23 -18.76 10.50
CA THR A 100 11.24 -19.86 9.54
C THR A 100 12.39 -19.75 8.53
N GLY A 101 12.63 -20.82 7.77
CA GLY A 101 13.60 -20.81 6.68
C GLY A 101 13.27 -19.77 5.59
N LEU A 102 11.99 -19.57 5.27
CA LEU A 102 11.54 -18.62 4.26
C LEU A 102 11.72 -17.16 4.72
N ILE A 103 11.39 -16.86 5.98
CA ILE A 103 11.64 -15.53 6.56
C ILE A 103 13.16 -15.25 6.54
N LYS A 104 13.99 -16.21 6.97
CA LYS A 104 15.46 -16.04 6.95
C LYS A 104 16.04 -15.87 5.56
N ALA A 105 15.50 -16.54 4.55
CA ALA A 105 15.98 -16.42 3.17
C ALA A 105 15.76 -15.02 2.58
N ASN A 106 14.73 -14.30 3.03
CA ASN A 106 14.36 -12.99 2.48
C ASN A 106 14.71 -11.81 3.43
N VAL A 107 14.99 -12.08 4.71
CA VAL A 107 15.47 -11.09 5.69
C VAL A 107 16.93 -11.42 6.05
N PRO A 108 17.92 -10.95 5.25
CA PRO A 108 19.33 -11.31 5.43
C PRO A 108 20.01 -10.56 6.58
N THR A 109 19.61 -9.30 6.82
CA THR A 109 20.15 -8.47 7.90
C THR A 109 19.43 -8.79 9.21
N ARG A 110 20.18 -9.16 10.25
CA ARG A 110 19.62 -9.65 11.52
C ARG A 110 20.40 -9.14 12.73
N LEU A 111 19.67 -9.00 13.83
CA LEU A 111 20.16 -8.58 15.14
C LEU A 111 19.74 -9.62 16.18
N ALA A 112 20.65 -9.98 17.08
CA ALA A 112 20.32 -10.78 18.25
C ALA A 112 20.86 -10.09 19.51
N MET A 113 19.97 -9.76 20.43
CA MET A 113 20.34 -9.44 21.81
C MET A 113 20.61 -10.74 22.58
N LYS A 114 20.88 -10.66 23.88
CA LYS A 114 21.08 -11.83 24.73
C LYS A 114 19.89 -12.80 24.66
N VAL A 115 20.17 -14.05 24.29
CA VAL A 115 19.19 -15.16 24.27
C VAL A 115 19.51 -16.22 25.32
N ALA A 116 18.57 -17.13 25.59
CA ALA A 116 18.71 -18.15 26.62
C ALA A 116 19.69 -19.29 26.24
N SER A 117 19.76 -19.66 24.96
CA SER A 117 20.52 -20.83 24.52
C SER A 117 21.26 -20.66 23.19
N GLN A 118 22.24 -21.54 22.95
CA GLN A 118 22.94 -21.65 21.67
C GLN A 118 22.00 -22.01 20.51
N ILE A 119 20.87 -22.67 20.80
CA ILE A 119 19.85 -23.03 19.81
C ILE A 119 19.17 -21.74 19.34
N ASP A 120 18.72 -20.90 20.26
CA ASP A 120 18.09 -19.60 19.97
C ASP A 120 19.01 -18.70 19.15
N SER A 121 20.31 -18.64 19.49
CA SER A 121 21.31 -17.88 18.73
C SER A 121 21.40 -18.37 17.29
N ARG A 122 21.40 -19.69 17.07
CA ARG A 122 21.40 -20.28 15.72
C ARG A 122 20.08 -20.06 15.00
N THR A 123 18.94 -20.04 15.69
CA THR A 123 17.66 -19.71 15.08
C THR A 123 17.71 -18.33 14.42
N ILE A 124 18.24 -17.31 15.12
CA ILE A 124 18.32 -15.93 14.63
C ILE A 124 19.48 -15.75 13.61
N LEU A 125 20.72 -16.05 14.01
CA LEU A 125 21.93 -15.63 13.27
C LEU A 125 22.53 -16.72 12.36
N ASP A 126 21.99 -17.94 12.39
CA ASP A 126 22.60 -19.18 11.86
C ASP A 126 23.95 -19.54 12.52
N THR A 127 24.31 -18.88 13.63
CA THR A 127 25.53 -19.14 14.40
C THR A 127 25.33 -18.95 15.91
N SER A 128 26.24 -19.49 16.71
CA SER A 128 26.27 -19.29 18.16
C SER A 128 27.01 -18.02 18.56
N GLY A 129 26.64 -17.43 19.70
CA GLY A 129 27.32 -16.29 20.30
C GLY A 129 26.37 -15.39 21.08
N ALA A 130 25.09 -15.31 20.68
CA ALA A 130 24.11 -14.45 21.34
C ALA A 130 23.78 -14.93 22.77
N GLU A 131 23.96 -16.23 23.06
CA GLU A 131 23.82 -16.80 24.40
C GLU A 131 24.92 -16.34 25.39
N LYS A 132 26.01 -15.76 24.87
CA LYS A 132 27.17 -15.29 25.66
C LYS A 132 27.14 -13.77 25.90
N LEU A 133 26.12 -13.08 25.40
CA LEU A 133 25.96 -11.64 25.58
C LEU A 133 25.63 -11.31 27.05
N LEU A 134 26.01 -10.10 27.46
CA LEU A 134 25.86 -9.61 28.82
C LEU A 134 24.40 -9.22 29.12
N GLY A 135 23.67 -8.75 28.09
CA GLY A 135 22.35 -8.14 28.20
C GLY A 135 22.46 -6.61 28.12
N TYR A 136 21.41 -5.88 28.54
CA TYR A 136 21.45 -4.42 28.67
C TYR A 136 22.01 -3.68 27.43
N GLY A 137 21.53 -4.05 26.24
CA GLY A 137 21.94 -3.45 24.97
C GLY A 137 23.10 -4.14 24.25
N ASP A 138 23.82 -5.08 24.89
CA ASP A 138 24.85 -5.89 24.23
C ASP A 138 24.20 -6.84 23.21
N MET A 139 24.63 -6.75 21.94
CA MET A 139 24.00 -7.42 20.81
C MET A 139 25.01 -7.87 19.73
N LEU A 140 24.58 -8.82 18.90
CA LEU A 140 25.26 -9.28 17.69
C LEU A 140 24.48 -8.82 16.45
N TYR A 141 25.17 -8.14 15.54
CA TYR A 141 24.66 -7.69 14.23
C TYR A 141 25.26 -8.52 13.11
N LYS A 142 24.42 -9.09 12.24
CA LYS A 142 24.83 -9.78 11.01
C LYS A 142 24.15 -9.12 9.83
N GLY A 143 24.90 -8.31 9.08
CA GLY A 143 24.43 -7.67 7.85
C GLY A 143 24.38 -8.63 6.65
N GLU A 144 23.67 -8.23 5.60
CA GLU A 144 23.68 -8.87 4.29
C GLU A 144 25.12 -9.11 3.80
N GLY A 145 25.42 -10.33 3.33
CA GLY A 145 26.76 -10.72 2.86
C GLY A 145 27.81 -10.98 3.96
N SER A 146 27.53 -10.72 5.25
CA SER A 146 28.49 -10.99 6.32
C SER A 146 28.43 -12.45 6.79
N ASN A 147 29.57 -13.15 6.75
CA ASN A 147 29.67 -14.51 7.28
C ASN A 147 29.59 -14.55 8.82
N GLU A 148 30.19 -13.56 9.48
CA GLU A 148 30.28 -13.48 10.94
C GLU A 148 29.51 -12.26 11.48
N PRO A 149 28.89 -12.38 12.68
CA PRO A 149 28.26 -11.26 13.34
C PRO A 149 29.28 -10.35 14.03
N VAL A 150 29.08 -9.04 13.91
CA VAL A 150 29.81 -8.01 14.64
C VAL A 150 29.12 -7.75 15.98
N ARG A 151 29.88 -7.68 17.07
CA ARG A 151 29.35 -7.31 18.39
C ARG A 151 29.20 -5.79 18.49
N VAL A 152 28.03 -5.34 18.94
CA VAL A 152 27.65 -3.93 19.05
C VAL A 152 27.00 -3.70 20.41
N GLN A 153 27.23 -2.53 21.01
CA GLN A 153 26.51 -2.08 22.19
C GLN A 153 25.42 -1.09 21.74
N SER A 154 24.16 -1.41 22.00
CA SER A 154 23.05 -0.50 21.75
C SER A 154 23.07 0.67 22.74
N PRO A 155 22.78 1.91 22.29
CA PRO A 155 22.53 3.02 23.21
C PRO A 155 21.30 2.73 24.07
N TYR A 156 21.38 3.08 25.36
CA TYR A 156 20.22 3.08 26.23
C TYR A 156 19.40 4.36 25.98
N VAL A 157 18.08 4.22 25.86
CA VAL A 157 17.12 5.32 25.82
C VAL A 157 16.07 5.06 26.90
N SER A 158 15.88 6.03 27.78
CA SER A 158 14.88 5.93 28.86
C SER A 158 13.46 6.18 28.33
N GLU A 159 12.46 5.66 29.05
CA GLU A 159 11.05 5.90 28.74
C GLU A 159 10.71 7.41 28.77
N GLU A 160 11.37 8.18 29.63
CA GLU A 160 11.22 9.64 29.67
C GLU A 160 11.77 10.33 28.42
N GLU A 161 12.89 9.86 27.86
CA GLU A 161 13.43 10.37 26.60
C GLU A 161 12.47 10.09 25.45
N VAL A 162 11.93 8.87 25.36
CA VAL A 162 10.90 8.51 24.36
C VAL A 162 9.69 9.43 24.49
N LYS A 163 9.14 9.61 25.70
CA LYS A 163 7.98 10.49 25.95
C LYS A 163 8.26 11.94 25.57
N ARG A 164 9.47 12.47 25.84
CA ARG A 164 9.86 13.83 25.43
C ARG A 164 9.93 13.98 23.90
N VAL A 165 10.47 12.99 23.19
CA VAL A 165 10.53 13.00 21.72
C VAL A 165 9.12 12.91 21.11
N VAL A 166 8.27 12.02 21.61
CA VAL A 166 6.87 11.90 21.16
C VAL A 166 6.09 13.20 21.40
N ALA A 167 6.20 13.80 22.60
CA ALA A 167 5.53 15.06 22.91
C ALA A 167 6.04 16.23 22.06
N TYR A 168 7.32 16.26 21.72
CA TYR A 168 7.88 17.24 20.78
C TYR A 168 7.27 17.06 19.38
N ILE A 169 7.24 15.82 18.88
CA ILE A 169 6.68 15.50 17.56
C ILE A 169 5.19 15.89 17.49
N GLN A 170 4.37 15.47 18.46
CA GLN A 170 2.94 15.81 18.52
C GLN A 170 2.67 17.33 18.62
N LYS A 171 3.55 18.09 19.26
CA LYS A 171 3.42 19.54 19.41
C LYS A 171 3.77 20.30 18.13
N HIS A 172 4.78 19.83 17.40
CA HIS A 172 5.36 20.57 16.27
C HIS A 172 4.81 20.15 14.90
N TYR A 173 4.18 18.98 14.79
CA TYR A 173 3.64 18.46 13.56
C TYR A 173 2.16 18.09 13.76
N LYS A 174 1.28 18.70 12.97
CA LYS A 174 -0.08 18.18 12.80
C LYS A 174 0.01 16.90 11.97
N PHE A 175 -0.27 15.77 12.60
CA PHE A 175 -0.51 14.51 11.88
C PHE A 175 -2.00 14.40 11.61
N GLU A 176 -2.40 14.65 10.37
CA GLU A 176 -3.58 14.01 9.82
C GLU A 176 -3.10 12.65 9.32
N LEU A 177 -3.36 11.62 10.14
CA LEU A 177 -3.41 10.26 9.63
C LEU A 177 -4.65 10.19 8.76
N ASP A 178 -4.50 9.92 7.47
CA ASP A 178 -5.62 9.39 6.70
C ASP A 178 -6.10 8.14 7.44
N ASP A 179 -7.37 8.11 7.87
CA ASP A 179 -8.00 6.96 8.55
C ASP A 179 -8.00 5.69 7.65
N THR A 180 -7.57 5.85 6.40
CA THR A 180 -7.48 4.83 5.36
C THR A 180 -6.05 4.29 5.19
N ILE A 181 -5.58 3.53 6.19
CA ILE A 181 -4.98 2.24 5.79
C ILE A 181 -6.14 1.44 5.17
N SER A 182 -6.35 1.65 3.87
CA SER A 182 -7.37 0.97 3.08
C SER A 182 -7.00 -0.51 3.00
N LEU A 183 -7.38 -1.26 4.04
CA LEU A 183 -7.55 -2.70 3.96
C LEU A 183 -8.59 -2.93 2.86
N PRO A 184 -8.29 -3.68 1.79
CA PRO A 184 -9.33 -4.12 0.88
C PRO A 184 -10.35 -4.94 1.68
N ASP A 185 -11.63 -4.61 1.59
CA ASP A 185 -12.73 -5.31 2.30
C ASP A 185 -12.99 -6.75 1.80
N GLU A 186 -12.04 -7.35 1.09
CA GLU A 186 -12.18 -8.66 0.46
C GLU A 186 -11.26 -9.69 1.15
N HIS A 187 -11.88 -10.78 1.65
CA HIS A 187 -11.27 -12.00 2.25
C HIS A 187 -11.05 -12.10 3.77
N LEU A 188 -11.94 -11.53 4.60
CA LEU A 188 -12.19 -12.05 5.98
C LEU A 188 -13.49 -12.87 6.13
N GLN A 189 -14.24 -13.01 5.04
CA GLN A 189 -15.12 -14.14 4.73
C GLN A 189 -14.53 -14.76 3.44
N GLU A 190 -14.39 -16.06 3.25
CA GLU A 190 -15.23 -17.16 3.74
C GLU A 190 -14.40 -18.33 4.29
N GLY A 191 -14.76 -18.82 5.48
CA GLY A 191 -14.15 -19.98 6.15
C GLY A 191 -15.18 -20.98 6.70
N ALA A 192 -16.42 -20.94 6.20
CA ALA A 192 -17.49 -21.85 6.57
C ALA A 192 -18.45 -22.00 5.37
N GLY A 193 -18.72 -23.23 4.96
CA GLY A 193 -19.37 -23.49 3.67
C GLY A 193 -20.87 -23.18 3.65
N GLY A 194 -21.33 -22.62 2.53
CA GLY A 194 -22.75 -22.49 2.17
C GLY A 194 -22.88 -22.25 0.67
N ILE A 195 -23.48 -23.19 -0.06
CA ILE A 195 -23.78 -22.99 -1.49
C ILE A 195 -24.96 -22.01 -1.57
N THR A 196 -24.74 -20.83 -2.14
CA THR A 196 -25.81 -19.97 -2.66
C THR A 196 -25.46 -19.52 -4.08
N LEU A 197 -26.46 -19.58 -4.96
CA LEU A 197 -26.36 -19.18 -6.36
C LEU A 197 -26.80 -17.73 -6.52
N ALA A 198 -26.27 -17.08 -7.57
CA ALA A 198 -26.65 -15.82 -8.20
C ALA A 198 -27.98 -15.14 -7.80
N ASP A 199 -27.93 -13.84 -7.48
CA ASP A 199 -28.40 -12.73 -8.35
C ASP A 199 -28.44 -11.40 -7.57
N GLY A 200 -28.25 -10.26 -8.25
CA GLY A 200 -28.69 -8.94 -7.77
C GLY A 200 -27.58 -7.91 -7.50
N GLU A 201 -27.76 -6.74 -8.10
CA GLU A 201 -26.89 -5.55 -8.04
C GLU A 201 -26.67 -5.01 -6.61
N ASP A 202 -25.45 -5.15 -6.08
CA ASP A 202 -24.94 -4.29 -5.00
C ASP A 202 -24.40 -2.99 -5.63
N GLU A 203 -25.29 -2.02 -5.93
CA GLU A 203 -24.84 -0.65 -6.23
C GLU A 203 -24.11 -0.07 -5.00
N ASP A 204 -22.84 0.29 -5.16
CA ASP A 204 -22.05 0.90 -4.09
C ASP A 204 -22.71 2.22 -3.67
N PRO A 205 -23.08 2.40 -2.37
CA PRO A 205 -23.87 3.54 -1.92
C PRO A 205 -23.20 4.91 -2.11
N LEU A 206 -21.91 4.94 -2.46
CA LEU A 206 -21.15 6.17 -2.75
C LEU A 206 -21.12 6.54 -4.25
N VAL A 207 -21.71 5.74 -5.15
CA VAL A 207 -21.76 6.04 -6.60
C VAL A 207 -22.52 7.32 -6.89
N GLU A 208 -23.66 7.55 -6.22
CA GLU A 208 -24.46 8.77 -6.41
C GLU A 208 -23.73 10.03 -5.87
N GLU A 209 -23.04 9.91 -4.74
CA GLU A 209 -22.23 11.01 -4.20
C GLU A 209 -21.02 11.32 -5.10
N ALA A 210 -20.38 10.27 -5.64
CA ALA A 210 -19.32 10.40 -6.62
C ALA A 210 -19.78 11.05 -7.93
N ARG A 211 -20.98 10.69 -8.42
CA ARG A 211 -21.61 11.31 -9.59
C ARG A 211 -21.74 12.82 -9.41
N MET A 212 -22.32 13.26 -8.29
CA MET A 212 -22.47 14.67 -7.96
C MET A 212 -21.12 15.38 -7.91
N VAL A 213 -20.14 14.81 -7.21
CA VAL A 213 -18.77 15.34 -7.11
C VAL A 213 -18.09 15.47 -8.48
N VAL A 214 -18.24 14.49 -9.37
CA VAL A 214 -17.64 14.51 -10.71
C VAL A 214 -18.31 15.55 -11.61
N LEU A 215 -19.64 15.67 -11.57
CA LEU A 215 -20.39 16.65 -12.37
C LEU A 215 -20.12 18.09 -11.92
N GLU A 216 -20.10 18.36 -10.61
CA GLU A 216 -19.79 19.69 -10.07
C GLU A 216 -18.34 20.13 -10.39
N SER A 217 -17.37 19.24 -10.20
CA SER A 217 -15.95 19.56 -10.33
C SER A 217 -15.40 19.46 -11.74
N LYS A 218 -16.09 18.73 -12.63
CA LYS A 218 -15.63 18.29 -13.96
C LYS A 218 -14.29 17.55 -13.93
N LYS A 219 -13.98 16.86 -12.83
CA LYS A 219 -12.75 16.07 -12.63
C LYS A 219 -13.09 14.61 -12.31
N ALA A 220 -12.89 13.71 -13.28
CA ALA A 220 -12.99 12.27 -13.08
C ALA A 220 -11.60 11.62 -13.07
N SER A 221 -11.02 11.44 -11.89
CA SER A 221 -9.82 10.60 -11.72
C SER A 221 -9.85 9.87 -10.38
N THR A 222 -9.25 8.67 -10.33
CA THR A 222 -9.29 7.80 -9.15
C THR A 222 -8.77 8.51 -7.91
N SER A 223 -7.62 9.18 -8.02
CA SER A 223 -7.02 9.98 -6.94
C SER A 223 -7.86 11.19 -6.54
N TYR A 224 -8.71 11.73 -7.43
CA TYR A 224 -9.60 12.84 -7.09
C TYR A 224 -10.78 12.37 -6.24
N LEU A 225 -11.48 11.31 -6.64
CA LEU A 225 -12.55 10.71 -5.83
C LEU A 225 -12.03 10.14 -4.51
N GLN A 226 -10.86 9.48 -4.53
CA GLN A 226 -10.19 8.97 -3.34
C GLN A 226 -10.07 10.05 -2.25
N ARG A 227 -9.59 11.24 -2.61
CA ARG A 227 -9.45 12.38 -1.69
C ARG A 227 -10.78 13.06 -1.35
N ARG A 228 -11.70 13.17 -2.32
CA ARG A 228 -12.92 13.97 -2.16
C ARG A 228 -14.02 13.26 -1.35
N LEU A 229 -14.04 11.92 -1.39
CA LEU A 229 -14.98 11.06 -0.66
C LEU A 229 -14.30 10.24 0.46
N SER A 230 -13.00 10.44 0.69
CA SER A 230 -12.21 9.69 1.69
C SER A 230 -12.30 8.15 1.56
N ILE A 231 -12.38 7.66 0.32
CA ILE A 231 -12.50 6.24 -0.02
C ILE A 231 -11.18 5.64 -0.49
N GLY A 232 -11.00 4.32 -0.38
CA GLY A 232 -9.82 3.62 -0.89
C GLY A 232 -9.71 3.60 -2.42
N TYR A 233 -8.48 3.55 -2.94
CA TYR A 233 -8.19 3.61 -4.39
C TYR A 233 -8.97 2.59 -5.23
N SER A 234 -9.05 1.32 -4.79
CA SER A 234 -9.77 0.27 -5.53
C SER A 234 -11.28 0.55 -5.63
N ARG A 235 -11.87 1.14 -4.58
CA ARG A 235 -13.27 1.55 -4.54
C ARG A 235 -13.50 2.78 -5.43
N ALA A 236 -12.60 3.77 -5.37
CA ALA A 236 -12.62 4.92 -6.27
C ALA A 236 -12.47 4.52 -7.76
N ALA A 237 -11.67 3.49 -8.06
CA ALA A 237 -11.52 2.97 -9.42
C ALA A 237 -12.81 2.29 -9.90
N ARG A 238 -13.34 1.36 -9.08
CA ARG A 238 -14.63 0.67 -9.34
C ARG A 238 -15.77 1.67 -9.56
N ILE A 239 -15.87 2.71 -8.73
CA ILE A 239 -16.87 3.78 -8.88
C ILE A 239 -16.67 4.56 -10.19
N ILE A 240 -15.43 4.84 -10.61
CA ILE A 240 -15.17 5.52 -11.89
C ILE A 240 -15.53 4.66 -13.10
N ASP A 241 -15.30 3.35 -13.02
CA ASP A 241 -15.70 2.41 -14.07
C ASP A 241 -17.24 2.29 -14.14
N ILE A 242 -17.94 2.27 -13.01
CA ILE A 242 -19.42 2.37 -12.96
C ILE A 242 -19.91 3.69 -13.59
N LEU A 243 -19.25 4.82 -13.30
CA LEU A 243 -19.60 6.12 -13.90
C LEU A 243 -19.27 6.21 -15.41
N GLU A 244 -18.35 5.38 -15.92
CA GLU A 244 -18.12 5.20 -17.36
C GLU A 244 -19.24 4.35 -17.99
N GLU A 245 -19.62 3.24 -17.37
CA GLU A 245 -20.75 2.40 -17.81
C GLU A 245 -22.09 3.16 -17.83
N GLN A 246 -22.30 4.06 -16.85
CA GLN A 246 -23.43 4.98 -16.78
C GLN A 246 -23.33 6.18 -17.75
N GLY A 247 -22.24 6.31 -18.54
CA GLY A 247 -22.07 7.35 -19.55
C GLY A 247 -21.85 8.77 -18.99
N ILE A 248 -21.49 8.90 -17.71
CA ILE A 248 -21.18 10.18 -17.04
C ILE A 248 -19.71 10.56 -17.28
N VAL A 249 -18.85 9.56 -17.46
CA VAL A 249 -17.41 9.69 -17.63
C VAL A 249 -16.97 9.00 -18.92
N GLY A 250 -16.04 9.63 -19.65
CA GLY A 250 -15.46 9.08 -20.88
C GLY A 250 -14.40 8.00 -20.63
N PRO A 251 -13.98 7.29 -21.68
CA PRO A 251 -13.09 6.13 -21.54
C PRO A 251 -11.71 6.49 -20.98
N ALA A 252 -11.06 5.50 -20.37
CA ALA A 252 -9.75 5.63 -19.73
C ALA A 252 -8.67 6.24 -20.67
N ASN A 253 -8.20 7.45 -20.34
CA ASN A 253 -7.19 8.20 -21.11
C ASN A 253 -5.81 8.17 -20.44
N GLY A 254 -5.29 6.97 -20.21
CA GLY A 254 -4.01 6.75 -19.53
C GLY A 254 -4.00 7.30 -18.09
N SER A 255 -3.01 8.13 -17.77
CA SER A 255 -2.87 8.77 -16.44
C SER A 255 -3.60 10.11 -16.29
N LYS A 256 -4.28 10.60 -17.34
CA LYS A 256 -5.01 11.86 -17.28
C LYS A 256 -6.43 11.65 -16.72
N PRO A 257 -7.05 12.68 -16.10
CA PRO A 257 -8.46 12.66 -15.78
C PRO A 257 -9.30 12.29 -17.02
N ARG A 258 -10.28 11.41 -16.82
CA ARG A 258 -11.27 11.05 -17.84
C ARG A 258 -12.14 12.28 -18.13
N GLU A 259 -12.62 12.40 -19.37
CA GLU A 259 -13.50 13.48 -19.78
C GLU A 259 -14.86 13.32 -19.10
N VAL A 260 -15.47 14.42 -18.60
CA VAL A 260 -16.77 14.36 -17.92
C VAL A 260 -17.86 14.80 -18.88
N TYR A 261 -18.78 13.89 -19.19
CA TYR A 261 -19.92 14.19 -20.04
C TYR A 261 -21.02 14.83 -19.20
N ALA A 262 -21.31 16.10 -19.48
CA ALA A 262 -22.36 16.83 -18.79
C ALA A 262 -23.74 16.42 -19.33
N SER A 263 -24.46 15.57 -18.60
CA SER A 263 -25.87 15.25 -18.86
C SER A 263 -26.79 16.14 -18.03
N GLU A 264 -27.28 17.24 -18.62
CA GLU A 264 -28.43 18.00 -18.10
C GLU A 264 -29.76 17.27 -18.32
N ASN A 265 -29.91 16.02 -17.85
CA ASN A 265 -31.20 15.46 -17.41
C ASN A 265 -31.08 14.04 -16.82
N PRO A 266 -31.76 13.73 -15.71
CA PRO A 266 -31.85 12.38 -15.16
C PRO A 266 -33.16 11.68 -15.58
N GLU A 267 -33.22 11.12 -16.79
CA GLU A 267 -34.16 10.03 -17.14
C GLU A 267 -33.87 9.49 -18.56
N HIS A 268 -33.84 8.16 -18.71
CA HIS A 268 -33.68 7.38 -19.95
C HIS A 268 -32.39 7.53 -20.78
N ILE A 269 -31.51 6.53 -20.68
CA ILE A 269 -30.71 6.03 -21.81
C ILE A 269 -30.95 4.52 -21.92
N THR A 270 -31.77 4.11 -22.89
CA THR A 270 -31.81 2.71 -23.35
C THR A 270 -30.64 2.47 -24.33
N PRO A 271 -29.95 1.32 -24.29
CA PRO A 271 -28.91 1.01 -25.26
C PRO A 271 -29.49 0.90 -26.68
N PRO A 272 -28.72 1.22 -27.74
CA PRO A 272 -29.18 1.09 -29.12
C PRO A 272 -29.51 -0.36 -29.47
N TYR A 273 -30.73 -0.60 -29.94
CA TYR A 273 -31.15 -1.89 -30.47
C TYR A 273 -30.71 -2.00 -31.94
N ASP A 274 -29.64 -2.75 -32.21
CA ASP A 274 -29.22 -3.08 -33.58
C ASP A 274 -30.24 -4.06 -34.21
N GLY A 275 -31.23 -3.49 -34.88
CA GLY A 275 -32.31 -4.22 -35.53
C GLY A 275 -32.57 -3.70 -36.93
N ASP A 276 -31.75 -4.10 -37.90
CA ASP A 276 -32.02 -3.86 -39.31
C ASP A 276 -32.40 -5.17 -40.03
N MET A 277 -33.72 -5.42 -40.08
CA MET A 277 -34.31 -6.48 -40.90
C MET A 277 -34.36 -6.04 -42.35
N ASN A 278 -33.32 -6.34 -43.13
CA ASN A 278 -33.36 -6.10 -44.56
C ASN A 278 -34.27 -7.14 -45.26
N LYS A 279 -35.39 -6.71 -45.85
CA LYS A 279 -36.42 -7.58 -46.43
C LYS A 279 -37.07 -6.96 -47.69
N GLY A 280 -36.92 -7.65 -48.82
CA GLY A 280 -37.60 -7.40 -50.11
C GLY A 280 -37.07 -6.20 -50.93
N ASP A 281 -37.34 -6.03 -52.23
CA ASP A 281 -37.92 -6.87 -53.31
C ASP A 281 -37.78 -6.05 -54.63
N SER A 282 -37.73 -6.58 -55.87
CA SER A 282 -37.60 -7.94 -56.45
C SER A 282 -37.20 -7.82 -57.95
N ASP A 283 -36.92 -8.95 -58.64
CA ASP A 283 -37.00 -9.13 -60.13
C ASP A 283 -36.00 -8.33 -61.02
N GLU A 284 -35.65 -8.65 -62.28
CA GLU A 284 -35.87 -9.80 -63.19
C GLU A 284 -34.76 -9.78 -64.30
N GLU A 285 -34.78 -10.76 -65.22
CA GLU A 285 -33.89 -10.99 -66.40
C GLU A 285 -32.46 -11.57 -66.18
#